data_AF-A0A0G4EYX2-F1
#
_entry.id   AF-A0A0G4EYX2-F1
#
_cell.length_a   1.000
_cell.length_b   1.000
_cell.length_c   1.000
_cell.angle_alpha   90.00
_cell.angle_beta   90.00
_cell.angle_gamma   90.00
#
_symmetry.space_group_name_H-M   'P 1'
#
loop_
_entity.id
_entity.type
_entity.pdbx_description
1 polymer ?
#
loop_
_entity_poly.entity_id
_entity_poly.type
_entity_poly.pdbx_seq_one_letter_code
_entity_poly.pdbx_strand_id
1 'polypeptide(L)'
;MASSVPDELWRGRVVRRLPLPDVISLRNCWSIGTSIVTAALLVERIDGSLARHSLTCLVDIDRAAPLPFSYMLRAAYVLEQGSDEWPGMGRFIRLAAIYRLTPANGCPWCSTAFHRIPLAMAIYRLFRHLLTYGFNSLALQPADNGRYRIGYLPVRVVPLGELPSGHRYAEGYKRTDPVIRCGSLLFRSFSAFLLHTMICWCRQEKGWAR
;
A
#
# COMPACT_ATOMS: atom_id res chain seq x y z
N MET A 1 -33.76 14.54 9.15
CA MET A 1 -34.14 14.34 7.73
C MET A 1 -33.44 13.15 7.05
N ALA A 2 -32.46 12.48 7.67
CA ALA A 2 -31.77 11.33 7.08
C ALA A 2 -32.49 9.96 7.26
N SER A 3 -33.51 9.88 8.11
CA SER A 3 -34.20 8.65 8.48
C SER A 3 -35.27 8.17 7.48
N SER A 4 -35.53 8.92 6.40
CA SER A 4 -36.58 8.61 5.42
C SER A 4 -36.09 7.93 4.14
N VAL A 5 -34.77 7.73 3.99
CA VAL A 5 -34.19 7.08 2.82
C VAL A 5 -34.06 5.58 3.09
N PRO A 6 -34.56 4.70 2.20
CA PRO A 6 -34.42 3.25 2.31
C PRO A 6 -32.95 2.79 2.42
N ASP A 7 -32.70 1.75 3.21
CA ASP A 7 -31.36 1.20 3.46
C ASP A 7 -30.58 0.85 2.18
N GLU A 8 -31.27 0.41 1.14
CA GLU A 8 -30.66 0.10 -0.16
C GLU A 8 -30.16 1.34 -0.90
N LEU A 9 -30.87 2.46 -0.79
CA LEU A 9 -30.44 3.74 -1.37
C LEU A 9 -29.27 4.34 -0.58
N TRP A 10 -29.28 4.19 0.75
CA TRP A 10 -28.12 4.50 1.59
C TRP A 10 -26.89 3.71 1.15
N ARG A 11 -27.01 2.38 1.06
CA ARG A 11 -25.89 1.50 0.64
C ARG A 11 -25.41 1.80 -0.78
N GLY A 12 -26.33 1.82 -1.74
CA GLY A 12 -26.00 1.87 -3.16
C GLY A 12 -25.50 3.23 -3.65
N ARG A 13 -25.93 4.34 -3.04
CA ARG A 13 -25.60 5.69 -3.54
C ARG A 13 -24.82 6.55 -2.56
N VAL A 14 -25.17 6.54 -1.29
CA VAL A 14 -24.57 7.45 -0.31
C VAL A 14 -23.28 6.86 0.25
N VAL A 15 -23.36 5.69 0.88
CA VAL A 15 -22.23 5.03 1.51
C VAL A 15 -21.15 4.73 0.50
N ARG A 16 -21.51 4.27 -0.70
CA ARG A 16 -20.54 3.95 -1.75
C ARG A 16 -19.67 5.14 -2.17
N ARG A 17 -20.14 6.38 -2.05
CA ARG A 17 -19.42 7.59 -2.44
C ARG A 17 -18.64 8.26 -1.31
N LEU A 18 -18.83 7.83 -0.06
CA LEU A 18 -18.15 8.43 1.09
C LEU A 18 -16.75 7.84 1.29
N PRO A 19 -15.75 8.64 1.70
CA PRO A 19 -14.46 8.08 2.09
C PRO A 19 -14.64 7.19 3.31
N LEU A 20 -13.86 6.11 3.41
CA LEU A 20 -14.03 5.12 4.48
C LEU A 20 -14.07 5.67 5.92
N PRO A 21 -13.31 6.73 6.30
CA PRO A 21 -13.45 7.35 7.63
C PRO A 21 -14.88 7.84 7.94
N ASP A 22 -15.58 8.38 6.94
CA ASP A 22 -16.95 8.86 7.09
C ASP A 22 -17.93 7.68 7.15
N VAL A 23 -17.65 6.60 6.41
CA VAL A 23 -18.42 5.34 6.48
C VAL A 23 -18.31 4.70 7.87
N ILE A 24 -17.13 4.73 8.50
CA ILE A 24 -16.94 4.24 9.87
C ILE A 24 -17.68 5.13 10.86
N SER A 25 -17.58 6.44 10.69
CA SER A 25 -18.28 7.41 11.53
C SER A 25 -19.79 7.21 11.46
N LEU A 26 -20.34 6.97 10.26
CA LEU A 26 -21.74 6.61 10.06
C LEU A 26 -22.12 5.29 10.75
N ARG A 27 -21.27 4.26 10.67
CA ARG A 27 -21.51 2.97 11.34
C ARG A 27 -21.61 3.13 12.86
N ASN A 28 -20.82 4.03 13.45
CA ASN A 28 -20.75 4.25 14.89
C ASN A 28 -21.81 5.24 15.41
N CYS A 29 -22.36 6.10 14.56
CA CYS A 29 -23.28 7.14 15.00
C CYS A 29 -24.68 6.61 15.34
N TRP A 30 -25.23 5.66 14.58
CA TRP A 30 -26.62 5.21 14.75
C TRP A 30 -26.76 3.68 14.73
N SER A 31 -27.80 3.16 15.40
CA SER A 31 -28.11 1.72 15.46
C SER A 31 -28.28 1.08 14.06
N ILE A 32 -28.87 1.83 13.12
CA ILE A 32 -29.01 1.48 11.69
C ILE A 32 -27.67 1.51 10.93
N GLY A 33 -26.65 2.21 11.43
CA GLY A 33 -25.34 2.28 10.79
C GLY A 33 -24.68 0.90 10.61
N THR A 34 -24.97 -0.05 11.51
CA THR A 34 -24.48 -1.42 11.44
C THR A 34 -25.20 -2.28 10.38
N SER A 35 -26.48 -2.01 10.11
CA SER A 35 -27.25 -2.69 9.03
C SER A 35 -26.90 -2.15 7.64
N ILE A 36 -26.49 -0.87 7.57
CA ILE A 36 -26.08 -0.21 6.33
C ILE A 36 -24.62 -0.54 5.97
N VAL A 37 -23.68 -0.42 6.91
CA VAL A 37 -22.26 -0.67 6.65
C VAL A 37 -21.94 -2.12 6.95
N THR A 38 -22.19 -3.03 6.01
CA THR A 38 -22.01 -4.48 6.22
C THR A 38 -20.63 -4.98 5.79
N ALA A 39 -20.29 -6.22 6.18
CA ALA A 39 -19.13 -6.92 5.64
C ALA A 39 -19.17 -7.02 4.11
N ALA A 40 -20.35 -7.31 3.55
CA ALA A 40 -20.54 -7.41 2.09
C ALA A 40 -20.23 -6.09 1.38
N LEU A 41 -20.61 -4.94 1.96
CA LEU A 41 -20.26 -3.63 1.41
C LEU A 41 -18.75 -3.38 1.41
N LEU A 42 -18.03 -3.84 2.44
CA LEU A 42 -16.57 -3.74 2.47
C LEU A 42 -15.91 -4.64 1.43
N VAL A 43 -16.42 -5.85 1.22
CA VAL A 43 -15.92 -6.77 0.16
C VAL A 43 -16.10 -6.13 -1.22
N GLU A 44 -17.27 -5.57 -1.53
CA GLU A 44 -17.51 -4.90 -2.81
C GLU A 44 -16.55 -3.71 -3.03
N ARG A 45 -16.28 -2.93 -1.97
CA ARG A 45 -15.33 -1.82 -2.02
C ARG A 45 -13.89 -2.28 -2.27
N ILE A 46 -13.50 -3.35 -1.60
CA ILE A 46 -12.20 -3.99 -1.77
C ILE A 46 -12.06 -4.47 -3.21
N ASP A 47 -13.02 -5.24 -3.73
CA ASP A 47 -12.97 -5.78 -5.08
C ASP A 47 -12.96 -4.68 -6.14
N GLY A 48 -13.77 -3.64 -5.96
CA GLY A 48 -13.74 -2.45 -6.82
C GLY A 48 -12.40 -1.72 -6.80
N SER A 49 -11.75 -1.64 -5.63
CA SER A 49 -10.43 -1.03 -5.48
C SER A 49 -9.33 -1.90 -6.10
N LEU A 50 -9.38 -3.22 -5.89
CA LEU A 50 -8.45 -4.17 -6.50
C LEU A 50 -8.55 -4.12 -8.03
N ALA A 51 -9.76 -4.08 -8.59
CA ALA A 51 -9.99 -3.95 -10.02
C ALA A 51 -9.44 -2.62 -10.56
N ARG A 52 -9.79 -1.50 -9.91
CA ARG A 52 -9.33 -0.15 -10.32
C ARG A 52 -7.81 -0.04 -10.34
N HIS A 53 -7.14 -0.66 -9.39
CA HIS A 53 -5.68 -0.61 -9.27
C HIS A 53 -4.97 -1.78 -9.96
N SER A 54 -5.71 -2.61 -10.69
CA SER A 54 -5.20 -3.79 -11.39
C SER A 54 -4.42 -4.76 -10.46
N LEU A 55 -4.91 -4.89 -9.23
CA LEU A 55 -4.39 -5.74 -8.15
C LEU A 55 -5.15 -7.08 -8.03
N THR A 56 -6.23 -7.28 -8.78
CA THR A 56 -7.16 -8.44 -8.69
C THR A 56 -6.49 -9.82 -8.80
N CYS A 57 -5.31 -9.91 -9.43
CA CYS A 57 -4.55 -11.16 -9.56
C CYS A 57 -3.23 -11.17 -8.76
N LEU A 58 -2.99 -10.13 -7.96
CA LEU A 58 -1.75 -9.94 -7.19
C LEU A 58 -1.99 -10.03 -5.70
N VAL A 59 -3.15 -9.53 -5.27
CA VAL A 59 -3.57 -9.55 -3.88
C VAL A 59 -4.85 -10.35 -3.85
N ASP A 60 -4.73 -11.60 -3.40
CA ASP A 60 -5.91 -12.38 -3.07
C ASP A 60 -6.27 -12.21 -1.60
N ILE A 61 -7.56 -12.12 -1.36
CA ILE A 61 -8.14 -12.04 -0.05
C ILE A 61 -8.91 -13.33 0.07
N ASP A 62 -8.50 -14.20 1.00
CA ASP A 62 -9.21 -15.45 1.21
C ASP A 62 -10.61 -15.15 1.73
N ARG A 63 -11.56 -15.17 0.80
CA ARG A 63 -12.99 -14.91 1.02
C ARG A 63 -13.73 -16.20 1.41
N ALA A 64 -13.05 -17.35 1.43
CA ALA A 64 -13.66 -18.64 1.75
C ALA A 64 -13.84 -18.84 3.26
N ALA A 65 -13.09 -18.11 4.09
CA ALA A 65 -13.27 -18.07 5.54
C ALA A 65 -14.07 -16.83 5.98
N PRO A 66 -14.87 -16.90 7.07
CA PRO A 66 -15.50 -15.72 7.65
C PRO A 66 -14.43 -14.75 8.17
N LEU A 67 -14.14 -13.73 7.36
CA LEU A 67 -13.16 -12.71 7.72
C LEU A 67 -13.73 -11.78 8.79
N PRO A 68 -12.95 -11.42 9.83
CA PRO A 68 -13.37 -10.42 10.80
C PRO A 68 -13.71 -9.09 10.12
N PHE A 69 -14.79 -8.44 10.54
CA PHE A 69 -15.18 -7.12 10.00
C PHE A 69 -14.04 -6.09 10.10
N SER A 70 -13.28 -6.13 11.20
CA SER A 70 -12.12 -5.28 11.42
C SER A 70 -10.99 -5.50 10.40
N TYR A 71 -10.83 -6.73 9.91
CA TYR A 71 -9.86 -7.07 8.87
C TYR A 71 -10.26 -6.48 7.52
N MET A 72 -11.50 -6.71 7.09
CA MET A 72 -12.04 -6.13 5.86
C MET A 72 -12.01 -4.61 5.89
N LEU A 73 -12.32 -4.00 7.04
CA LEU A 73 -12.28 -2.56 7.19
C LEU A 73 -10.86 -2.00 7.02
N ARG A 74 -9.86 -2.67 7.62
CA ARG A 74 -8.45 -2.29 7.44
C ARG A 74 -8.00 -2.46 5.99
N ALA A 75 -8.42 -3.51 5.30
CA ALA A 75 -8.12 -3.69 3.87
C ALA A 75 -8.68 -2.54 3.03
N ALA A 76 -9.97 -2.28 3.18
CA ALA A 76 -10.65 -1.22 2.46
C ALA A 76 -9.97 0.12 2.73
N TYR A 77 -9.59 0.38 3.98
CA TYR A 77 -8.91 1.61 4.37
C TYR A 77 -7.59 1.79 3.63
N VAL A 78 -6.76 0.75 3.64
CA VAL A 78 -5.44 0.77 3.00
C VAL A 78 -5.57 0.91 1.48
N LEU A 79 -6.52 0.21 0.87
CA LEU A 79 -6.77 0.26 -0.57
C LEU A 79 -7.26 1.65 -1.00
N GLU A 80 -8.21 2.23 -0.26
CA GLU A 80 -8.73 3.57 -0.54
C GLU A 80 -7.67 4.66 -0.29
N GLN A 81 -6.91 4.57 0.82
CA GLN A 81 -5.91 5.57 1.16
C GLN A 81 -4.74 5.58 0.16
N GLY A 82 -4.30 4.39 -0.29
CA GLY A 82 -3.17 4.20 -1.21
C GLY A 82 -3.47 4.43 -2.69
N SER A 83 -4.63 5.00 -3.03
CA SER A 83 -5.15 5.04 -4.41
C SER A 83 -4.16 5.59 -5.42
N ASP A 84 -3.43 6.65 -5.06
CA ASP A 84 -2.47 7.33 -5.95
C ASP A 84 -1.11 6.61 -6.04
N GLU A 85 -0.78 5.79 -5.05
CA GLU A 85 0.48 5.06 -4.93
C GLU A 85 0.38 3.66 -5.54
N TRP A 86 -0.82 3.07 -5.59
CA TRP A 86 -1.04 1.73 -6.13
C TRP A 86 -0.60 1.53 -7.59
N PRO A 87 -0.70 2.51 -8.51
CA PRO A 87 -0.14 2.31 -9.86
C PRO A 87 1.37 2.04 -9.86
N GLY A 88 2.13 2.72 -9.00
CA GLY A 88 3.57 2.50 -8.84
C GLY A 88 3.87 1.21 -8.08
N MET A 89 3.19 1.00 -6.96
CA MET A 89 3.39 -0.16 -6.09
C MET A 89 2.87 -1.46 -6.74
N GLY A 90 1.80 -1.40 -7.51
CA GLY A 90 1.26 -2.52 -8.27
C GLY A 90 2.20 -3.03 -9.34
N ARG A 91 2.90 -2.13 -10.07
CA ARG A 91 3.98 -2.53 -11.00
C ARG A 91 5.11 -3.24 -10.28
N PHE A 92 5.47 -2.73 -9.10
CA PHE A 92 6.48 -3.36 -8.26
C PHE A 92 6.05 -4.78 -7.83
N ILE A 93 4.83 -4.94 -7.30
CA ILE A 93 4.29 -6.24 -6.86
C ILE A 93 4.23 -7.22 -8.05
N ARG A 94 3.79 -6.78 -9.24
CA ARG A 94 3.76 -7.62 -10.46
C ARG A 94 5.12 -8.18 -10.81
N LEU A 95 6.12 -7.32 -10.87
CA LEU A 95 7.47 -7.74 -11.19
C LEU A 95 8.03 -8.66 -10.10
N ALA A 96 7.79 -8.37 -8.82
CA ALA A 96 8.20 -9.26 -7.72
C ALA A 96 7.58 -10.67 -7.85
N ALA A 97 6.31 -10.75 -8.24
CA ALA A 97 5.64 -12.02 -8.52
C ALA A 97 6.22 -12.74 -9.76
N ILE A 98 6.46 -12.03 -10.86
CA ILE A 98 7.09 -12.59 -12.08
C ILE A 98 8.47 -13.17 -11.77
N TYR A 99 9.25 -12.47 -10.94
CA TYR A 99 10.58 -12.91 -10.52
C TYR A 99 10.56 -13.89 -9.34
N ARG A 100 9.38 -14.38 -8.94
CA ARG A 100 9.20 -15.35 -7.84
C ARG A 100 9.84 -14.92 -6.51
N LEU A 101 9.89 -13.62 -6.27
CA LEU A 101 10.42 -13.05 -5.02
C LEU A 101 9.43 -13.18 -3.86
N THR A 102 8.21 -13.68 -4.10
CA THR A 102 7.14 -13.91 -3.12
C THR A 102 6.88 -15.41 -2.90
N PRO A 103 6.96 -15.95 -1.66
CA PRO A 103 6.51 -17.30 -1.37
C PRO A 103 4.98 -17.38 -1.42
N ALA A 104 4.45 -18.55 -1.80
CA ALA A 104 3.06 -18.78 -2.24
C ALA A 104 1.95 -18.60 -1.18
N ASN A 105 2.27 -18.15 0.04
CA ASN A 105 1.30 -18.13 1.14
C ASN A 105 1.02 -16.69 1.56
N GLY A 106 -0.23 -16.25 1.34
CA GLY A 106 -0.73 -14.90 1.62
C GLY A 106 -0.61 -14.49 3.10
N CYS A 107 -0.54 -13.18 3.36
CA CYS A 107 -0.14 -12.64 4.67
C CYS A 107 -1.14 -11.64 5.30
N PRO A 108 -1.19 -11.51 6.64
CA PRO A 108 -2.18 -10.70 7.37
C PRO A 108 -1.78 -9.22 7.52
N TRP A 109 -2.73 -8.33 7.23
CA TRP A 109 -2.60 -6.88 7.32
C TRP A 109 -2.51 -6.35 8.76
N CYS A 110 -1.53 -5.49 9.07
CA CYS A 110 -1.46 -4.75 10.34
C CYS A 110 -1.44 -3.22 10.10
N SER A 111 -2.44 -2.52 10.67
CA SER A 111 -2.85 -1.15 10.32
C SER A 111 -2.31 -0.03 11.22
N THR A 112 -1.43 -0.29 12.18
CA THR A 112 -1.03 0.73 13.18
C THR A 112 0.12 1.64 12.76
N ALA A 113 0.72 1.43 11.58
CA ALA A 113 1.91 2.18 11.14
C ALA A 113 1.66 3.30 10.13
N PHE A 114 0.42 3.48 9.63
CA PHE A 114 0.13 4.39 8.51
C PHE A 114 0.35 5.88 8.81
N HIS A 115 0.38 6.29 10.08
CA HIS A 115 0.50 7.70 10.45
C HIS A 115 1.92 8.17 10.74
N ARG A 116 2.92 7.26 10.77
CA ARG A 116 4.30 7.58 11.15
C ARG A 116 5.30 7.54 9.99
N ILE A 117 4.89 7.03 8.83
CA ILE A 117 5.75 6.84 7.66
C ILE A 117 5.00 7.20 6.39
N PRO A 118 5.71 7.62 5.32
CA PRO A 118 5.11 7.90 4.02
C PRO A 118 4.30 6.71 3.50
N LEU A 119 3.19 6.98 2.82
CA LEU A 119 2.19 5.98 2.43
C LEU A 119 2.77 4.88 1.53
N ALA A 120 3.61 5.22 0.55
CA ALA A 120 4.30 4.22 -0.27
C ALA A 120 5.22 3.30 0.56
N MET A 121 5.85 3.82 1.62
CA MET A 121 6.66 3.01 2.54
C MET A 121 5.78 2.14 3.44
N ALA A 122 4.61 2.63 3.85
CA ALA A 122 3.63 1.83 4.59
C ALA A 122 3.07 0.69 3.74
N ILE A 123 2.73 0.97 2.48
CA ILE A 123 2.29 -0.03 1.50
C ILE A 123 3.39 -1.08 1.30
N TYR A 124 4.64 -0.68 1.06
CA TYR A 124 5.76 -1.61 0.97
C TYR A 124 5.91 -2.48 2.22
N ARG A 125 5.72 -1.88 3.40
CA ARG A 125 5.77 -2.62 4.66
C ARG A 125 4.74 -3.74 4.76
N LEU A 126 3.64 -3.68 4.03
CA LEU A 126 2.61 -4.71 4.04
C LEU A 126 2.99 -5.98 3.30
N PHE A 127 3.91 -5.93 2.34
CA PHE A 127 4.33 -7.12 1.58
C PHE A 127 5.83 -7.37 1.66
N ARG A 128 6.58 -6.53 2.38
CA ARG A 128 8.03 -6.67 2.54
C ARG A 128 8.48 -8.02 3.09
N HIS A 129 7.67 -8.66 3.94
CA HIS A 129 8.00 -9.96 4.54
C HIS A 129 7.81 -11.10 3.53
N LEU A 130 7.05 -10.87 2.46
CA LEU A 130 6.96 -11.79 1.34
C LEU A 130 8.19 -11.69 0.45
N LEU A 131 9.03 -10.65 0.58
CA LEU A 131 10.15 -10.43 -0.33
C LEU A 131 11.46 -10.94 0.28
N THR A 132 12.01 -11.97 -0.34
CA THR A 132 13.34 -12.51 -0.03
C THR A 132 14.20 -12.52 -1.29
N TYR A 133 15.44 -12.03 -1.18
CA TYR A 133 16.44 -12.14 -2.23
C TYR A 133 17.68 -12.83 -1.66
N GLY A 134 17.99 -14.02 -2.18
CA GLY A 134 18.94 -14.94 -1.55
C GLY A 134 18.51 -15.31 -0.11
N PHE A 135 19.44 -15.24 0.85
CA PHE A 135 19.18 -15.48 2.27
C PHE A 135 18.68 -14.25 3.04
N ASN A 136 18.52 -13.09 2.38
CA ASN A 136 18.21 -11.83 3.05
C ASN A 136 16.74 -11.45 2.88
N SER A 137 16.09 -11.13 4.00
CA SER A 137 14.77 -10.51 4.00
C SER A 137 14.87 -9.06 3.52
N LEU A 138 14.03 -8.69 2.55
CA LEU A 138 13.93 -7.31 2.03
C LEU A 138 13.01 -6.45 2.89
N ALA A 139 12.94 -6.74 4.19
CA ALA A 139 12.17 -5.93 5.10
C ALA A 139 12.77 -4.51 5.21
N LEU A 140 11.95 -3.49 4.96
CA LEU A 140 12.18 -2.14 5.44
C LEU A 140 12.31 -2.15 6.97
N GLN A 141 13.52 -1.90 7.45
CA GLN A 141 13.83 -1.81 8.86
C GLN A 141 14.27 -0.36 9.19
N PRO A 142 13.80 0.21 10.31
CA PRO A 142 14.35 1.47 10.80
C PRO A 142 15.82 1.28 11.14
N ALA A 143 16.63 2.29 10.83
CA ALA A 143 18.01 2.45 11.26
C ALA A 143 18.11 3.74 12.08
N ASP A 144 19.29 4.02 12.63
CA ASP A 144 19.49 5.22 13.45
C ASP A 144 19.27 6.52 12.66
N ASN A 145 18.82 7.56 13.35
CA ASN A 145 18.70 8.94 12.84
C ASN A 145 17.71 9.12 11.67
N GLY A 146 16.55 8.42 11.71
CA GLY A 146 15.51 8.56 10.70
C GLY A 146 15.86 7.95 9.33
N ARG A 147 16.92 7.13 9.29
CA ARG A 147 17.29 6.32 8.13
C ARG A 147 16.58 4.98 8.19
N TYR A 148 16.53 4.32 7.05
CA TYR A 148 15.97 2.99 6.88
C TYR A 148 16.96 2.10 6.16
N ARG A 149 16.75 0.79 6.23
CA ARG A 149 17.46 -0.20 5.41
C ARG A 149 16.48 -1.15 4.77
N ILE A 150 16.77 -1.55 3.53
CA ILE A 150 16.06 -2.63 2.82
C ILE A 150 17.13 -3.65 2.42
N GLY A 151 17.17 -4.80 3.11
CA GLY A 151 18.30 -5.72 3.01
C GLY A 151 19.60 -5.02 3.40
N TYR A 152 20.58 -5.00 2.49
CA TYR A 152 21.86 -4.29 2.67
C TYR A 152 21.85 -2.84 2.17
N LEU A 153 20.74 -2.37 1.57
CA LEU A 153 20.67 -1.04 0.96
C LEU A 153 20.29 0.01 2.01
N PRO A 154 21.15 1.03 2.27
CA PRO A 154 20.79 2.14 3.12
C PRO A 154 19.84 3.09 2.39
N VAL A 155 18.72 3.41 3.00
CA VAL A 155 17.63 4.21 2.43
C VAL A 155 17.36 5.39 3.34
N ARG A 156 17.35 6.61 2.79
CA ARG A 156 16.97 7.83 3.53
C ARG A 156 15.86 8.55 2.78
N VAL A 157 14.82 8.94 3.50
CA VAL A 157 13.80 9.87 3.00
C VAL A 157 14.41 11.27 2.97
N VAL A 158 14.33 11.95 1.83
CA VAL A 158 14.80 13.32 1.67
C VAL A 158 13.59 14.26 1.78
N PRO A 159 13.50 15.09 2.84
CA PRO A 159 12.49 16.14 2.95
C PRO A 159 12.60 17.15 1.80
N LEU A 160 11.49 17.77 1.42
CA LEU A 160 11.48 18.81 0.38
C LEU A 160 12.45 19.96 0.69
N GLY A 161 12.55 20.39 1.96
CA GLY A 161 13.46 21.46 2.38
C GLY A 161 14.96 21.11 2.31
N GLU A 162 15.31 19.83 2.17
CA GLU A 162 16.70 19.40 1.98
C GLU A 162 17.08 19.31 0.48
N LEU A 163 16.13 19.51 -0.44
CA LEU A 163 16.41 19.55 -1.87
C LEU A 163 16.94 20.94 -2.25
N PRO A 164 18.00 21.03 -3.09
CA PRO A 164 18.45 22.30 -3.63
C PRO A 164 17.31 23.05 -4.34
N SER A 165 17.30 24.37 -4.24
CA SER A 165 16.33 25.19 -4.97
C SER A 165 16.44 24.94 -6.47
N GLY A 166 15.30 24.74 -7.15
CA GLY A 166 15.26 24.40 -8.57
C GLY A 166 15.62 22.94 -8.91
N HIS A 167 15.83 22.07 -7.92
CA HIS A 167 16.08 20.65 -8.19
C HIS A 167 14.88 20.01 -8.89
N ARG A 168 15.11 19.26 -9.98
CA ARG A 168 14.08 18.61 -10.82
C ARG A 168 13.07 17.69 -10.10
N TYR A 169 13.34 17.32 -8.84
CA TYR A 169 12.46 16.49 -8.02
C TYR A 169 11.59 17.30 -7.05
N ALA A 170 11.88 18.60 -6.88
CA ALA A 170 11.09 19.50 -6.05
C ALA A 170 9.71 19.80 -6.68
N GLU A 171 9.68 20.03 -8.00
CA GLU A 171 8.46 20.37 -8.76
C GLU A 171 7.37 19.27 -8.75
N GLY A 172 7.74 18.03 -8.41
CA GLY A 172 6.81 16.90 -8.32
C GLY A 172 6.89 16.15 -6.98
N TYR A 173 7.33 16.82 -5.92
CA TYR A 173 7.52 16.17 -4.62
C TYR A 173 6.19 15.74 -4.01
N LYS A 174 6.03 14.44 -3.76
CA LYS A 174 4.88 13.89 -3.04
C LYS A 174 5.28 13.46 -1.65
N ARG A 175 4.62 13.98 -0.62
CA ARG A 175 4.86 13.55 0.77
C ARG A 175 4.48 12.08 1.00
N THR A 176 3.54 11.56 0.21
CA THR A 176 3.06 10.17 0.29
C THR A 176 3.99 9.18 -0.40
N ASP A 177 4.73 9.61 -1.43
CA ASP A 177 5.78 8.84 -2.13
C ASP A 177 7.04 9.71 -2.29
N PRO A 178 7.84 9.88 -1.21
CA PRO A 178 8.86 10.91 -1.14
C PRO A 178 10.13 10.53 -1.89
N VAL A 179 10.94 11.54 -2.17
CA VAL A 179 12.29 11.38 -2.73
C VAL A 179 13.15 10.54 -1.80
N ILE A 180 13.84 9.56 -2.38
CA ILE A 180 14.70 8.63 -1.65
C ILE A 180 16.15 8.82 -2.05
N ARG A 181 17.03 8.85 -1.06
CA ARG A 181 18.48 8.75 -1.24
C ARG A 181 18.96 7.36 -0.82
N CYS A 182 19.73 6.71 -1.69
CA CYS A 182 20.40 5.45 -1.42
C CYS A 182 21.88 5.60 -1.79
N GLY A 183 22.75 5.73 -0.78
CA GLY A 183 24.15 6.11 -1.00
C GLY A 183 24.26 7.48 -1.70
N SER A 184 24.95 7.51 -2.84
CA SER A 184 25.09 8.69 -3.70
C SER A 184 23.93 8.90 -4.68
N LEU A 185 23.04 7.91 -4.84
CA LEU A 185 21.94 7.96 -5.80
C LEU A 185 20.70 8.60 -5.19
N LEU A 186 20.02 9.44 -5.99
CA LEU A 186 18.77 10.11 -5.63
C LEU A 186 17.65 9.69 -6.58
N PHE A 187 16.56 9.19 -6.02
CA PHE A 187 15.39 8.70 -6.73
C PHE A 187 14.23 9.66 -6.53
N ARG A 188 13.53 9.98 -7.62
CA ARG A 188 12.38 10.89 -7.62
C ARG A 188 11.31 10.51 -6.60
N SER A 189 11.14 9.21 -6.33
CA SER A 189 10.18 8.71 -5.36
C SER A 189 10.60 7.34 -4.79
N PHE A 190 9.94 6.90 -3.73
CA PHE A 190 10.21 5.60 -3.10
C PHE A 190 9.76 4.45 -4.00
N SER A 191 8.60 4.57 -4.66
CA SER A 191 8.18 3.58 -5.66
C SER A 191 9.19 3.48 -6.84
N ALA A 192 9.77 4.60 -7.29
CA ALA A 192 10.79 4.59 -8.33
C ALA A 192 12.09 3.91 -7.89
N PHE A 193 12.51 4.14 -6.65
CA PHE A 193 13.63 3.44 -6.03
C PHE A 193 13.41 1.92 -5.99
N LEU A 194 12.21 1.47 -5.59
CA LEU A 194 11.88 0.04 -5.53
C LEU A 194 11.92 -0.63 -6.91
N LEU A 195 11.36 0.02 -7.93
CA LEU A 195 11.40 -0.48 -9.31
C LEU A 195 12.83 -0.60 -9.83
N HIS A 196 13.67 0.43 -9.61
CA HIS A 196 15.08 0.40 -10.01
C HIS A 196 15.83 -0.73 -9.32
N THR A 197 15.65 -0.87 -8.01
CA THR A 197 16.32 -1.88 -7.19
C THR A 197 15.97 -3.29 -7.66
N MET A 198 14.70 -3.53 -7.99
CA MET A 198 14.28 -4.83 -8.51
C MET A 198 14.89 -5.13 -9.88
N ILE A 199 14.97 -4.17 -10.79
CA ILE A 199 15.67 -4.36 -12.08
C ILE A 199 17.14 -4.73 -11.85
N CYS A 200 17.81 -4.10 -10.88
CA CYS A 200 19.19 -4.42 -10.53
C CYS A 200 19.34 -5.85 -10.00
N TRP A 201 18.47 -6.29 -9.08
CA TRP A 201 18.47 -7.66 -8.56
C TRP A 201 18.21 -8.69 -9.67
N CYS A 202 17.26 -8.44 -10.56
CA CYS A 202 16.96 -9.33 -11.69
C CYS A 202 18.12 -9.44 -12.70
N ARG A 203 18.91 -8.39 -12.88
CA ARG A 203 20.12 -8.45 -13.72
C ARG A 203 21.23 -9.29 -13.07
N GLN A 204 21.36 -9.23 -11.75
CA GLN A 204 22.38 -10.00 -11.02
C GLN A 204 22.08 -11.50 -11.03
N GLU A 205 20.82 -11.93 -10.86
CA GLU A 205 20.44 -13.36 -10.97
C GLU A 205 20.75 -13.95 -12.35
N LYS A 206 20.53 -13.20 -13.43
CA LYS A 206 20.86 -13.64 -14.79
C LYS A 206 22.36 -13.72 -15.05
N GLY A 207 23.19 -13.08 -14.23
CA GLY A 207 24.66 -13.13 -14.31
C GLY A 207 25.27 -14.34 -13.61
N TRP A 208 24.54 -15.00 -12.72
CA TRP A 208 24.97 -16.21 -12.00
C TRP A 208 24.57 -17.52 -12.71
N ALA A 209 23.79 -17.45 -13.78
CA ALA A 209 23.37 -18.60 -14.58
C ALA A 209 24.27 -18.84 -15.82
N ARG A 210 25.57 -18.57 -15.71
CA ARG A 210 26.60 -18.95 -16.69
C ARG A 210 27.74 -19.69 -16.01
#